data_AF-A0A3R7IMC9-F1
#
_entry.id   AF-A0A3R7IMC9-F1
#
_cell.length_a   1.000
_cell.length_b   1.000
_cell.length_c   1.000
_cell.angle_alpha   90.00
_cell.angle_beta   90.00
_cell.angle_gamma   90.00
#
_symmetry.space_group_name_H-M   'P 1'
#
loop_
_entity.id
_entity.type
_entity.pdbx_description
1 polymer ?
#
loop_
_entity_poly.entity_id
_entity_poly.type
_entity_poly.pdbx_seq_one_letter_code
_entity_poly.pdbx_strand_id
1 'polypeptide(L)' 'MPEGFCSWAWDDISKVVNVLRFGGNFPWFEEEGISINCCTDGLRPVIFKIERIQAGD' A
#
# COMPACT_ATOMS: atom_id res chain seq x y z
N MET A 1 5.41 -9.34 -6.44
CA MET A 1 6.21 -8.70 -5.39
C MET A 1 7.45 -8.10 -6.04
N PRO A 2 7.83 -6.86 -5.71
CA PRO A 2 9.06 -6.25 -6.22
C PRO A 2 10.32 -7.01 -5.78
N GLU A 3 11.36 -6.99 -6.61
CA GLU A 3 12.66 -7.55 -6.23
C GLU A 3 13.21 -6.83 -4.99
N GLY A 4 13.77 -7.59 -4.05
CA GLY A 4 14.29 -7.05 -2.78
C GLY A 4 13.23 -6.67 -1.75
N PHE A 5 11.93 -6.78 -2.05
CA PHE A 5 10.86 -6.51 -1.09
C PHE A 5 10.57 -7.72 -0.21
N CYS A 6 10.25 -7.50 1.06
CA CYS A 6 9.88 -8.57 1.99
C CYS A 6 8.55 -9.23 1.58
N SER A 7 8.52 -10.55 1.44
CA SER A 7 7.32 -11.29 1.01
C SER A 7 6.14 -11.15 1.95
N TRP A 8 6.39 -11.16 3.26
CA TRP A 8 5.34 -10.99 4.26
C TRP A 8 4.73 -9.58 4.21
N ALA A 9 5.58 -8.56 4.19
CA ALA A 9 5.12 -7.18 4.07
C ALA A 9 4.38 -6.93 2.75
N TRP A 10 4.77 -7.61 1.66
CA TRP A 10 4.06 -7.54 0.39
C TRP A 10 2.68 -8.17 0.48
N ASP A 11 2.54 -9.32 1.13
CA ASP A 11 1.25 -9.97 1.32
C ASP A 11 0.25 -9.03 2.03
N ASP A 12 0.70 -8.39 3.11
CA ASP A 12 -0.10 -7.42 3.89
C ASP A 12 -0.64 -6.27 3.02
N ILE A 13 0.18 -5.72 2.12
CA ILE A 13 -0.17 -4.52 1.35
C ILE A 13 -0.67 -4.80 -0.08
N SER A 14 -0.50 -6.02 -0.61
CA SER A 14 -0.81 -6.36 -2.01
C SER A 14 -2.26 -6.07 -2.39
N LYS A 15 -3.20 -6.35 -1.48
CA LYS A 15 -4.62 -6.05 -1.64
C LYS A 15 -4.89 -4.55 -1.75
N VAL A 16 -4.18 -3.73 -0.95
CA VAL A 16 -4.29 -2.27 -0.97
C VAL A 16 -3.75 -1.73 -2.28
N VAL A 17 -2.58 -2.21 -2.70
CA VAL A 17 -1.98 -1.88 -4.00
C VAL A 17 -2.95 -2.20 -5.13
N ASN A 18 -3.63 -3.35 -5.09
CA ASN A 18 -4.62 -3.72 -6.11
C ASN A 18 -5.85 -2.81 -6.09
N VAL A 19 -6.41 -2.49 -4.92
CA VAL A 19 -7.55 -1.56 -4.80
C VAL A 19 -7.20 -0.22 -5.44
N LEU A 20 -6.06 0.36 -5.04
CA LEU A 20 -5.61 1.63 -5.59
C LEU A 20 -5.36 1.51 -7.10
N ARG A 21 -4.65 0.47 -7.56
CA ARG A 21 -4.33 0.23 -8.98
C ARG A 21 -5.57 0.22 -9.88
N PHE A 22 -6.70 -0.32 -9.41
CA PHE A 22 -7.94 -0.36 -10.17
C PHE A 22 -8.84 0.88 -9.99
N GLY A 23 -8.31 1.95 -9.38
CA GLY A 23 -9.02 3.22 -9.18
C GLY A 23 -9.94 3.23 -7.96
N GLY A 24 -9.85 2.23 -7.08
CA GLY A 24 -10.55 2.23 -5.81
C GLY A 24 -9.93 3.21 -4.82
N ASN A 25 -10.77 3.78 -3.97
CA ASN A 25 -10.39 4.67 -2.88
C ASN A 25 -10.92 4.13 -1.54
N PHE A 26 -10.23 4.47 -0.46
CA PHE A 26 -10.62 4.07 0.89
C PHE A 26 -11.33 5.24 1.58
N PRO A 27 -12.59 5.09 2.04
CA PRO A 27 -13.43 6.21 2.48
C PRO A 27 -13.00 6.86 3.80
N TRP A 28 -12.01 6.30 4.49
CA TRP A 28 -11.46 6.81 5.74
C TRP A 28 -10.15 7.60 5.59
N PHE A 29 -9.63 7.74 4.37
CA PHE A 29 -8.54 8.68 4.06
C PHE A 29 -9.11 9.91 3.36
N GLU A 30 -8.61 11.09 3.72
CA GLU A 30 -9.02 12.37 3.13
C GLU A 30 -8.58 12.50 1.68
N GLU A 31 -7.37 12.02 1.37
CA GLU A 31 -6.80 12.04 0.02
C GLU A 31 -7.15 10.77 -0.76
N GLU A 32 -7.73 10.94 -1.96
CA GLU A 32 -7.97 9.83 -2.88
C GLU A 32 -6.66 9.22 -3.37
N GLY A 33 -6.68 7.91 -3.67
CA GLY A 33 -5.50 7.20 -4.14
C GLY A 33 -4.43 6.94 -3.08
N ILE A 34 -4.68 7.29 -1.81
CA ILE A 34 -3.74 7.12 -0.70
C ILE A 34 -4.22 6.06 0.30
N SER A 35 -3.26 5.36 0.88
CA SER A 35 -3.48 4.49 2.03
C SER A 35 -2.23 4.38 2.91
N ILE A 36 -2.42 4.42 4.23
CA ILE A 36 -1.38 4.13 5.22
C ILE A 36 -1.61 2.72 5.78
N ASN A 37 -0.60 1.85 5.66
CA ASN A 37 -0.64 0.47 6.16
C ASN A 37 0.64 0.11 6.89
N CYS A 38 0.66 -1.02 7.58
CA CYS A 38 1.85 -1.51 8.24
C CYS A 38 2.10 -2.99 7.95
N CYS A 39 3.35 -3.41 8.10
CA CYS A 39 3.70 -4.82 8.24
C CYS A 39 3.09 -5.36 9.54
N THR A 40 2.48 -6.53 9.49
CA THR A 40 1.90 -7.20 10.66
C THR A 40 2.95 -7.86 11.56
N ASP A 41 4.23 -7.89 11.15
CA ASP A 41 5.34 -8.24 12.05
C ASP A 41 5.54 -7.15 13.11
N GLY A 42 4.90 -7.33 14.26
CA GLY A 42 5.00 -6.42 15.40
C GLY A 42 6.40 -6.31 16.00
N LEU A 43 7.33 -7.21 15.68
CA LEU A 43 8.73 -7.12 16.15
C LEU A 43 9.56 -6.16 15.31
N ARG A 44 9.11 -5.83 14.10
CA ARG A 44 9.78 -4.92 13.16
C ARG A 44 8.75 -3.94 12.61
N PRO A 45 8.46 -2.84 13.32
CA PRO A 45 7.44 -1.89 12.90
C PRO A 45 7.87 -1.22 11.59
N VAL A 46 7.15 -1.53 10.51
CA VAL A 46 7.31 -0.90 9.20
C VAL A 46 5.96 -0.32 8.79
N ILE A 47 5.95 0.96 8.46
CA ILE A 47 4.76 1.70 8.02
C ILE A 47 4.98 2.11 6.56
N PHE A 48 3.96 1.88 5.73
CA PHE A 48 3.95 2.19 4.32
C PHE A 48 2.94 3.29 4.04
N LYS A 49 3.37 4.33 3.31
CA LYS A 49 2.47 5.16 2.52
C LYS A 49 2.39 4.55 1.12
N ILE A 50 1.18 4.22 0.69
CA ILE A 50 0.92 3.68 -0.64
C ILE A 50 0.12 4.74 -1.38
N GLU A 51 0.65 5.18 -2.52
CA GLU A 51 0.04 6.19 -3.36
C GLU A 51 -0.08 5.68 -4.80
N ARG A 52 -1.23 5.92 -5.42
CA ARG A 52 -1.42 5.66 -6.84
C ARG A 52 -0.74 6.75 -7.66
N ILE A 53 0.20 6.36 -8.50
CA ILE A 53 0.78 7.25 -9.52
C ILE A 53 -0.26 7.59 -10.59
N GLN A 54 -0.31 8.86 -11.02
CA GLN A 54 -1.04 9.24 -12.23
C GLN A 54 -0.14 9.07 -13.44
N ALA A 55 -0.71 8.80 -14.62
CA ALA A 55 0.05 8.75 -15.86
C ALA A 55 0.51 10.17 -16.22
N GLY A 56 1.70 10.57 -15.75
CA GLY A 56 2.24 11.92 -15.91
C GLY A 56 3.42 12.25 -14.98
N ASP A 57 3.59 11.50 -13.89
CA ASP A 57 4.72 11.62 -12.94
C ASP A 57 5.83 10.58 -13.18
#